data_AF-A0A524A2A1-F1
#
_entry.id   AF-A0A524A2A1-F1
#
_cell.length_a   1.000
_cell.length_b   1.000
_cell.length_c   1.000
_cell.angle_alpha   90.00
_cell.angle_beta   90.00
_cell.angle_gamma   90.00
#
_symmetry.space_group_name_H-M   'P 1'
#
loop_
_entity.id
_entity.type
_entity.pdbx_description
1 polymer ?
#
loop_
_entity_poly.entity_id
_entity_poly.type
_entity_poly.pdbx_seq_one_letter_code
_entity_poly.pdbx_strand_id
1 'polypeptide(L)'
;MKLPRVGSVFVLFTFMLSTLFLPVGSRVLAAEPSDGEDYRGIGYCADCHLEQMEDWLGSPHIQAYNNPEFQEGWEELGSPEDCLRCHTTGFDEEDGTFKYEGITCEACHGPGDTMNRDVSIELCASCHSGPFPTYEEWKESGPSHLNATCTQCHDEHTARLSAETSTGTCASCHSSHIELMEETEHGVNDVECADCHMYRTPVDFENGIPANTGHEFSMNVDELDCQTCHDRPLDKHDILGENAFACLSCHGEIHGLGLKLVNGTVYEPDDPVALCAQCHNERYTAWAQGTHGTPEDPDASCTECHDPHDPVISGFSTLPPVPTRTPAGGPSIFLSTAFVVIVELLGFAIIILRWRKNV
;
A
#
# COMPACT_ATOMS: atom_id res chain seq x y z
N MET A 1 85.76 -18.64 39.86
CA MET A 1 87.16 -18.33 39.51
C MET A 1 87.22 -18.07 38.02
N LYS A 2 88.09 -17.14 37.62
CA LYS A 2 88.15 -16.42 36.33
C LYS A 2 88.22 -17.33 35.08
N LEU A 3 87.71 -16.78 33.97
CA LEU A 3 87.86 -17.15 32.55
C LEU A 3 89.23 -17.71 32.13
N PRO A 4 89.28 -18.37 30.95
CA PRO A 4 89.98 -17.69 29.86
C PRO A 4 89.26 -17.66 28.49
N ARG A 5 89.53 -16.52 27.83
CA ARG A 5 89.59 -16.16 26.39
C ARG A 5 90.38 -17.21 25.57
N VAL A 6 90.34 -17.37 24.24
CA VAL A 6 89.84 -16.66 23.04
C VAL A 6 89.96 -17.66 21.87
N GLY A 7 89.16 -17.54 20.82
CA GLY A 7 89.40 -18.25 19.56
C GLY A 7 88.44 -17.81 18.45
N SER A 8 88.80 -16.75 17.75
CA SER A 8 88.10 -16.18 16.60
C SER A 8 88.00 -17.14 15.43
N VAL A 9 86.81 -17.35 14.86
CA VAL A 9 86.64 -17.55 13.41
C VAL A 9 85.35 -16.85 12.97
N PHE A 10 85.55 -15.79 12.19
CA PHE A 10 84.55 -15.11 11.38
C PHE A 10 84.01 -16.08 10.32
N VAL A 11 82.71 -16.36 10.30
CA VAL A 11 81.96 -16.64 9.07
C VAL A 11 80.59 -15.99 9.19
N LEU A 12 80.42 -14.91 8.43
CA LEU A 12 79.14 -14.26 8.15
C LEU A 12 78.21 -15.25 7.45
N PHE A 13 77.00 -15.44 7.98
CA PHE A 13 75.80 -15.72 7.18
C PHE A 13 74.56 -15.32 7.97
N THR A 14 74.32 -14.01 8.03
CA THR A 14 73.02 -13.45 8.44
C THR A 14 72.02 -13.70 7.32
N PHE A 15 71.21 -14.75 7.42
CA PHE A 15 69.95 -14.83 6.68
C PHE A 15 68.98 -13.85 7.34
N MET A 16 68.90 -12.64 6.78
CA MET A 16 67.80 -11.71 7.05
C MET A 16 66.51 -12.37 6.55
N LEU A 17 65.65 -12.76 7.49
CA LEU A 17 64.24 -13.01 7.22
C LEU A 17 63.58 -11.63 7.04
N SER A 18 63.72 -11.04 5.84
CA SER A 18 62.94 -9.89 5.43
C SER A 18 61.62 -10.40 4.90
N THR A 19 60.59 -10.39 5.76
CA THR A 19 59.20 -10.52 5.34
C THR A 19 58.89 -9.35 4.40
N LEU A 20 58.82 -9.67 3.10
CA LEU A 20 58.39 -8.79 2.05
C LEU A 20 56.90 -8.48 2.27
N PHE A 21 56.60 -7.38 2.95
CA PHE A 21 55.27 -6.77 2.90
C PHE A 21 55.10 -6.23 1.48
N LEU A 22 54.51 -7.04 0.59
CA LEU A 22 53.91 -6.55 -0.65
C LEU A 22 52.70 -5.70 -0.23
N PRO A 23 52.66 -4.38 -0.54
CA PRO A 23 51.40 -3.70 -0.49
C PRO A 23 50.54 -4.31 -1.59
N VAL A 24 49.47 -5.00 -1.20
CA VAL A 24 48.33 -5.24 -2.09
C VAL A 24 47.74 -3.86 -2.35
N GLY A 25 48.35 -3.14 -3.30
CA GLY A 25 47.73 -1.96 -3.86
C GLY A 25 46.54 -2.46 -4.64
N SER A 26 45.34 -2.18 -4.14
CA SER A 26 44.12 -2.21 -4.93
C SER A 26 44.39 -1.37 -6.18
N ARG A 27 44.67 -2.03 -7.29
CA ARG A 27 44.62 -1.40 -8.60
C ARG A 27 43.14 -1.28 -8.92
N VAL A 28 42.54 -0.18 -8.46
CA VAL A 28 41.44 0.41 -9.20
C VAL A 28 42.03 0.69 -10.57
N LEU A 29 41.71 -0.17 -11.54
CA LEU A 29 41.93 0.15 -12.93
C LEU A 29 40.97 1.30 -13.22
N ALA A 30 41.47 2.53 -13.11
CA ALA A 30 40.81 3.66 -13.74
C ALA A 30 40.75 3.30 -15.23
N ALA A 31 39.55 2.99 -15.71
CA ALA A 31 39.29 2.89 -17.13
C ALA A 31 39.68 4.23 -17.77
N GLU A 32 40.51 4.20 -18.81
CA GLU A 32 40.79 5.40 -19.58
C GLU A 32 39.51 5.77 -20.38
N PRO A 33 39.14 7.05 -20.46
CA PRO A 33 37.89 7.45 -21.09
C PRO A 33 37.93 7.12 -22.58
N SER A 34 37.04 6.22 -23.00
CA SER A 34 36.74 5.99 -24.41
C SER A 34 35.90 7.16 -24.94
N ASP A 35 36.29 7.68 -26.10
CA ASP A 35 35.59 8.72 -26.86
C ASP A 35 34.12 8.33 -27.07
N GLY A 36 33.21 8.98 -26.34
CA GLY A 36 31.77 8.74 -26.39
C GLY A 36 31.09 9.48 -25.24
N GLU A 37 30.65 10.71 -25.52
CA GLU A 37 30.09 11.72 -24.62
C GLU A 37 30.97 12.03 -23.37
N ASP A 38 31.29 13.31 -23.12
CA ASP A 38 32.33 13.69 -22.14
C ASP A 38 31.76 13.63 -20.71
N TYR A 39 31.56 12.41 -20.20
CA TYR A 39 31.15 12.14 -18.82
C TYR A 39 32.15 12.74 -17.83
N ARG A 40 31.66 13.59 -16.92
CA ARG A 40 32.47 14.34 -15.96
C ARG A 40 32.49 13.69 -14.58
N GLY A 41 31.47 12.90 -14.26
CA GLY A 41 31.28 12.26 -12.97
C GLY A 41 30.80 13.21 -11.87
N ILE A 42 30.33 12.63 -10.76
CA ILE A 42 29.61 13.37 -9.70
C ILE A 42 30.46 14.47 -9.05
N GLY A 43 31.79 14.27 -9.01
CA GLY A 43 32.72 15.22 -8.39
C GLY A 43 32.72 16.57 -9.08
N TYR A 44 32.54 16.58 -10.41
CA TYR A 44 32.39 17.81 -11.18
C TYR A 44 31.10 18.56 -10.83
N CYS A 45 29.99 17.83 -10.69
CA CYS A 45 28.71 18.40 -10.29
C CYS A 45 28.78 18.98 -8.87
N ALA A 46 29.48 18.30 -7.96
CA ALA A 46 29.65 18.70 -6.56
C ALA A 46 30.35 20.05 -6.39
N ASP A 47 31.16 20.49 -7.35
CA ASP A 47 31.83 21.80 -7.27
C ASP A 47 30.84 22.98 -7.22
N CYS A 48 29.62 22.79 -7.77
CA CYS A 48 28.58 23.81 -7.81
C CYS A 48 27.27 23.39 -7.11
N HIS A 49 26.92 22.11 -7.10
CA HIS A 49 25.65 21.57 -6.61
C HIS A 49 25.79 20.87 -5.25
N LEU A 50 26.35 21.56 -4.26
CA LEU A 50 26.66 20.96 -2.96
C LEU A 50 25.44 20.43 -2.20
N GLU A 51 24.33 21.17 -2.23
CA GLU A 51 23.09 20.78 -1.55
C GLU A 51 22.47 19.53 -2.20
N GLN A 52 22.32 19.55 -3.53
CA GLN A 52 21.77 18.40 -4.27
C GLN A 52 22.68 17.16 -4.13
N MET A 53 23.99 17.37 -4.03
CA MET A 53 24.93 16.26 -3.77
C MET A 53 24.77 15.67 -2.37
N GLU A 54 24.48 16.47 -1.36
CA GLU A 54 24.23 15.96 -0.01
C GLU A 54 22.99 15.05 0.00
N ASP A 55 21.91 15.48 -0.65
CA ASP A 55 20.69 14.69 -0.82
C ASP A 55 20.96 13.41 -1.64
N TRP A 56 21.68 13.53 -2.77
CA TRP A 56 21.95 12.44 -3.69
C TRP A 56 22.77 11.32 -3.06
N LEU A 57 23.81 11.66 -2.28
CA LEU A 57 24.71 10.68 -1.67
C LEU A 57 23.99 9.75 -0.69
N GLY A 58 22.87 10.19 -0.12
CA GLY A 58 22.01 9.37 0.76
C GLY A 58 20.95 8.56 0.03
N SER A 59 20.79 8.73 -1.29
CA SER A 59 19.71 8.11 -2.05
C SER A 59 19.97 6.63 -2.38
N PRO A 60 18.92 5.83 -2.62
CA PRO A 60 19.04 4.50 -3.22
C PRO A 60 19.64 4.51 -4.63
N HIS A 61 19.45 5.58 -5.41
CA HIS A 61 19.93 5.66 -6.79
C HIS A 61 21.46 5.56 -6.90
N ILE A 62 22.21 6.31 -6.08
CA ILE A 62 23.68 6.20 -6.07
C ILE A 62 24.16 4.84 -5.54
N GLN A 63 23.32 4.18 -4.74
CA GLN A 63 23.60 2.86 -4.17
C GLN A 63 23.14 1.71 -5.07
N ALA A 64 22.47 1.98 -6.20
CA ALA A 64 21.83 0.96 -7.02
C ALA A 64 22.79 -0.18 -7.40
N TYR A 65 24.03 0.13 -7.79
CA TYR A 65 25.05 -0.88 -8.06
C TYR A 65 25.58 -1.53 -6.79
N ASN A 66 25.95 -0.74 -5.78
CA ASN A 66 26.72 -1.22 -4.64
C ASN A 66 25.86 -1.78 -3.50
N ASN A 67 24.54 -1.86 -3.67
CA ASN A 67 23.63 -2.45 -2.71
C ASN A 67 23.99 -3.96 -2.50
N PRO A 68 24.25 -4.41 -1.26
CA PRO A 68 24.67 -5.79 -1.01
C PRO A 68 23.67 -6.86 -1.46
N GLU A 69 22.36 -6.62 -1.29
CA GLU A 69 21.32 -7.56 -1.69
C GLU A 69 21.26 -7.70 -3.21
N PHE A 70 21.41 -6.57 -3.92
CA PHE A 70 21.54 -6.59 -5.38
C PHE A 70 22.79 -7.34 -5.82
N GLN A 71 23.96 -7.04 -5.24
CA GLN A 71 25.22 -7.69 -5.61
C GLN A 71 25.17 -9.21 -5.40
N GLU A 72 24.64 -9.66 -4.26
CA GLU A 72 24.47 -11.09 -3.98
C GLU A 72 23.57 -11.77 -5.02
N GLY A 73 22.38 -11.21 -5.27
CA GLY A 73 21.44 -11.75 -6.26
C GLY A 73 21.97 -11.70 -7.69
N TRP A 74 22.66 -10.61 -8.06
CA TRP A 74 23.25 -10.43 -9.39
C TRP A 74 24.38 -11.45 -9.65
N GLU A 75 25.26 -11.68 -8.67
CA GLU A 75 26.30 -12.70 -8.75
C GLU A 75 25.71 -14.11 -8.82
N GLU A 76 24.67 -14.42 -8.03
CA GLU A 76 24.00 -15.72 -8.05
C GLU A 76 23.37 -16.03 -9.42
N LEU A 77 22.83 -15.00 -10.08
CA LEU A 77 22.29 -15.09 -11.45
C LEU A 77 23.38 -15.16 -12.53
N GLY A 78 24.66 -15.11 -12.17
CA GLY A 78 25.79 -15.17 -13.11
C GLY A 78 26.12 -13.82 -13.76
N SER A 79 25.78 -12.72 -13.09
CA SER A 79 26.08 -11.34 -13.49
C SER A 79 25.55 -10.96 -14.88
N PRO A 80 24.24 -11.11 -15.16
CA PRO A 80 23.67 -10.70 -16.44
C PRO A 80 23.87 -9.20 -16.70
N GLU A 81 24.31 -8.87 -17.92
CA GLU A 81 24.59 -7.48 -18.35
C GLU A 81 23.32 -6.61 -18.39
N ASP A 82 22.15 -7.19 -18.65
CA ASP A 82 20.88 -6.45 -18.72
C ASP A 82 20.53 -5.71 -17.41
N CYS A 83 21.03 -6.19 -16.26
CA CYS A 83 20.87 -5.48 -14.98
C CYS A 83 21.61 -4.13 -14.96
N LEU A 84 22.74 -4.03 -15.68
CA LEU A 84 23.59 -2.84 -15.65
C LEU A 84 22.95 -1.65 -16.36
N ARG A 85 21.96 -1.87 -17.23
CA ARG A 85 21.12 -0.83 -17.84
C ARG A 85 20.48 0.10 -16.79
N CYS A 86 20.09 -0.46 -15.64
CA CYS A 86 19.39 0.26 -14.58
C CYS A 86 20.23 0.48 -13.31
N HIS A 87 21.37 -0.20 -13.19
CA HIS A 87 22.22 -0.16 -12.00
C HIS A 87 23.53 0.60 -12.23
N THR A 88 23.79 1.13 -13.42
CA THR A 88 25.00 1.89 -13.74
C THR A 88 24.67 3.15 -14.53
N THR A 89 25.64 4.06 -14.66
CA THR A 89 25.51 5.23 -15.52
C THR A 89 26.33 5.05 -16.80
N GLY A 90 25.71 5.40 -17.94
CA GLY A 90 26.35 5.37 -19.24
C GLY A 90 26.63 3.95 -19.73
N PHE A 91 25.70 3.03 -19.48
CA PHE A 91 25.76 1.66 -19.97
C PHE A 91 25.63 1.63 -21.50
N ASP A 92 26.52 0.88 -22.16
CA ASP A 92 26.54 0.65 -23.60
C ASP A 92 26.13 -0.79 -23.90
N GLU A 93 25.03 -0.97 -24.64
CA GLU A 93 24.50 -2.29 -24.98
C GLU A 93 25.33 -3.04 -26.04
N GLU A 94 26.17 -2.34 -26.81
CA GLU A 94 26.94 -2.95 -27.89
C GLU A 94 28.14 -3.73 -27.33
N ASP A 95 28.78 -3.21 -26.29
CA ASP A 95 29.98 -3.81 -25.68
C ASP A 95 29.85 -4.17 -24.20
N GLY A 96 28.70 -3.89 -23.57
CA GLY A 96 28.38 -4.23 -22.18
C GLY A 96 29.15 -3.40 -21.15
N THR A 97 29.78 -2.30 -21.57
CA THR A 97 30.54 -1.42 -20.68
C THR A 97 29.68 -0.33 -20.06
N PHE A 98 30.16 0.29 -18.99
CA PHE A 98 29.52 1.45 -18.36
C PHE A 98 30.57 2.47 -17.91
N LYS A 99 30.14 3.72 -17.64
CA LYS A 99 31.04 4.81 -17.25
C LYS A 99 31.21 4.89 -15.72
N TYR A 100 30.14 4.72 -14.97
CA TYR A 100 30.17 4.76 -13.50
C TYR A 100 29.26 3.70 -12.87
N GLU A 101 29.71 3.17 -11.73
CA GLU A 101 28.87 2.35 -10.85
C GLU A 101 27.76 3.20 -10.21
N GLY A 102 26.54 2.67 -10.20
CA GLY A 102 25.37 3.35 -9.66
C GLY A 102 24.76 4.36 -10.63
N ILE A 103 23.59 4.87 -10.25
CA ILE A 103 22.95 5.97 -10.96
C ILE A 103 23.59 7.27 -10.46
N THR A 104 24.14 8.04 -11.39
CA THR A 104 24.80 9.33 -11.13
C THR A 104 24.05 10.46 -11.82
N CYS A 105 24.46 11.71 -11.58
CA CYS A 105 23.79 12.90 -12.12
C CYS A 105 23.58 12.82 -13.64
N GLU A 106 24.57 12.29 -14.35
CA GLU A 106 24.60 12.22 -15.82
C GLU A 106 23.64 11.16 -16.40
N ALA A 107 23.11 10.25 -15.58
CA ALA A 107 22.08 9.30 -16.00
C ALA A 107 20.76 10.03 -16.35
N CYS A 108 20.47 11.14 -15.67
CA CYS A 108 19.26 11.94 -15.89
C CYS A 108 19.54 13.27 -16.60
N HIS A 109 20.63 13.94 -16.21
CA HIS A 109 20.98 15.25 -16.75
C HIS A 109 21.71 15.23 -18.09
N GLY A 110 22.03 14.02 -18.57
CA GLY A 110 22.94 13.78 -19.68
C GLY A 110 24.40 14.04 -19.28
N PRO A 111 25.36 13.58 -20.10
CA PRO A 111 26.78 13.77 -19.84
C PRO A 111 27.25 15.20 -20.05
N GLY A 112 28.31 15.57 -19.34
CA GLY A 112 29.00 16.85 -19.53
C GLY A 112 28.48 17.96 -18.63
N ASP A 113 28.22 19.13 -19.22
CA ASP A 113 27.89 20.38 -18.51
C ASP A 113 26.48 20.90 -18.79
N THR A 114 25.66 20.13 -19.52
CA THR A 114 24.36 20.61 -20.00
C THR A 114 23.31 20.73 -18.89
N MET A 115 23.47 19.97 -17.79
CA MET A 115 22.51 19.90 -16.67
C MET A 115 21.05 19.89 -17.16
N ASN A 116 20.76 19.05 -18.16
CA ASN A 116 19.45 19.05 -18.79
C ASN A 116 18.41 18.62 -17.75
N ARG A 117 17.34 19.40 -17.58
CA ARG A 117 16.23 19.02 -16.69
C ARG A 117 15.19 18.24 -17.47
N ASP A 118 15.59 17.06 -17.95
CA ASP A 118 14.62 16.09 -18.44
C ASP A 118 13.94 15.47 -17.22
N VAL A 119 12.69 15.84 -17.00
CA VAL A 119 11.80 15.26 -15.98
C VAL A 119 10.63 14.54 -16.65
N SER A 120 10.85 14.09 -17.88
CA SER A 120 9.89 13.24 -18.57
C SER A 120 9.69 11.95 -17.79
N ILE A 121 8.48 11.42 -17.88
CA ILE A 121 8.16 10.14 -17.25
C ILE A 121 8.95 9.02 -17.94
N GLU A 122 9.20 9.17 -19.25
CA GLU A 122 9.99 8.25 -20.06
C GLU A 122 11.42 8.08 -19.55
N LEU A 123 12.04 9.13 -19.01
CA LEU A 123 13.35 9.03 -18.39
C LEU A 123 13.31 8.08 -17.18
N CYS A 124 12.35 8.26 -16.28
CA CYS A 124 12.17 7.37 -15.12
C CYS A 124 11.82 5.94 -15.56
N ALA A 125 10.97 5.81 -16.58
CA ALA A 125 10.53 4.54 -17.14
C ALA A 125 11.66 3.73 -17.80
N SER A 126 12.79 4.36 -18.14
CA SER A 126 13.96 3.63 -18.66
C SER A 126 14.46 2.56 -17.69
N CYS A 127 14.23 2.74 -16.38
CA CYS A 127 14.60 1.81 -15.33
C CYS A 127 13.38 1.29 -14.55
N HIS A 128 12.38 2.13 -14.29
CA HIS A 128 11.18 1.78 -13.52
C HIS A 128 10.08 1.18 -14.40
N SER A 129 10.44 0.16 -15.19
CA SER A 129 9.52 -0.56 -16.08
C SER A 129 9.81 -2.06 -16.13
N GLY A 130 8.84 -2.84 -16.63
CA GLY A 130 9.01 -4.28 -16.82
C GLY A 130 8.80 -5.10 -15.54
N PRO A 131 9.78 -5.90 -15.05
CA PRO A 131 9.60 -6.78 -13.87
C PRO A 131 9.20 -6.04 -12.58
N PHE A 132 9.55 -4.75 -12.49
CA PHE A 132 9.12 -3.81 -11.45
C PHE A 132 8.27 -2.73 -12.12
N PRO A 133 6.97 -3.00 -12.35
CA PRO A 133 6.15 -2.29 -13.33
C PRO A 133 5.64 -0.93 -12.84
N THR A 134 6.43 -0.13 -12.13
CA THR A 134 5.98 1.16 -11.56
C THR A 134 5.46 2.10 -12.64
N TYR A 135 6.13 2.21 -13.78
CA TYR A 135 5.67 3.05 -14.90
C TYR A 135 4.38 2.51 -15.52
N GLU A 136 4.27 1.20 -15.70
CA GLU A 136 3.08 0.56 -16.24
C GLU A 136 1.88 0.71 -15.30
N GLU A 137 2.07 0.43 -14.01
CA GLU A 137 1.07 0.64 -12.95
C GLU A 137 0.58 2.09 -12.94
N TRP A 138 1.51 3.06 -12.90
CA TRP A 138 1.18 4.48 -12.98
C TRP A 138 0.37 4.78 -14.25
N LYS A 139 0.84 4.33 -15.41
CA LYS A 139 0.17 4.56 -16.70
C LYS A 139 -1.23 3.95 -16.76
N GLU A 140 -1.44 2.80 -16.12
CA GLU A 140 -2.71 2.08 -16.07
C GLU A 140 -3.72 2.76 -15.13
N SER A 141 -3.25 3.35 -14.03
CA SER A 141 -4.11 4.10 -13.10
C SER A 141 -4.88 5.26 -13.76
N GLY A 142 -4.39 5.74 -14.91
CA GLY A 142 -5.14 6.54 -15.87
C GLY A 142 -5.61 7.89 -15.30
N PRO A 143 -6.92 8.20 -15.30
CA PRO A 143 -7.44 9.48 -14.81
C PRO A 143 -7.19 9.75 -13.32
N SER A 144 -6.86 8.71 -12.53
CA SER A 144 -6.79 8.78 -11.06
C SER A 144 -5.74 9.77 -10.55
N HIS A 145 -4.69 10.05 -11.34
CA HIS A 145 -3.67 11.05 -11.03
C HIS A 145 -3.60 12.21 -12.05
N LEU A 146 -4.63 12.40 -12.88
CA LEU A 146 -4.63 13.43 -13.94
C LEU A 146 -3.33 13.39 -14.79
N ASN A 147 -2.63 14.52 -14.93
CA ASN A 147 -1.33 14.66 -15.60
C ASN A 147 -0.16 14.71 -14.59
N ALA A 148 -0.30 14.09 -13.40
CA ALA A 148 0.77 14.08 -12.41
C ALA A 148 1.99 13.29 -12.90
N THR A 149 3.19 13.86 -12.81
CA THR A 149 4.48 13.22 -13.11
C THR A 149 5.07 12.62 -11.84
N CYS A 150 6.05 11.72 -11.96
CA CYS A 150 6.74 11.10 -10.82
C CYS A 150 7.27 12.15 -9.82
N THR A 151 7.81 13.26 -10.34
CA THR A 151 8.40 14.36 -9.55
C THR A 151 7.39 15.24 -8.81
N GLN A 152 6.08 15.05 -9.01
CA GLN A 152 5.06 15.73 -8.20
C GLN A 152 4.89 15.04 -6.84
N CYS A 153 5.17 13.72 -6.80
CA CYS A 153 5.06 12.92 -5.59
C CYS A 153 6.42 12.58 -4.98
N HIS A 154 7.46 12.44 -5.81
CA HIS A 154 8.80 12.08 -5.38
C HIS A 154 9.79 13.22 -5.63
N ASP A 155 10.77 13.36 -4.75
CA ASP A 155 11.94 14.17 -4.99
C ASP A 155 13.01 13.30 -5.66
N GLU A 156 13.43 13.71 -6.86
CA GLU A 156 14.35 12.93 -7.69
C GLU A 156 15.74 12.78 -7.07
N HIS A 157 16.18 13.73 -6.23
CA HIS A 157 17.53 13.69 -5.66
C HIS A 157 17.63 12.82 -4.41
N THR A 158 16.58 12.78 -3.61
CA THR A 158 16.51 11.97 -2.39
C THR A 158 15.89 10.59 -2.64
N ALA A 159 15.15 10.43 -3.74
CA ALA A 159 14.24 9.32 -4.02
C ALA A 159 13.19 9.09 -2.91
N ARG A 160 12.85 10.14 -2.17
CA ARG A 160 11.79 10.13 -1.14
C ARG A 160 10.54 10.81 -1.66
N LEU A 161 9.47 10.76 -0.87
CA LEU A 161 8.28 11.56 -1.11
C LEU A 161 8.58 13.06 -0.99
N SER A 162 7.84 13.86 -1.74
CA SER A 162 7.92 15.33 -1.73
C SER A 162 7.43 15.96 -0.42
N ALA A 163 6.73 15.17 0.41
CA ALA A 163 6.35 15.51 1.77
C ALA A 163 6.82 14.43 2.76
N GLU A 164 6.73 14.71 4.06
CA GLU A 164 7.17 13.77 5.10
C GLU A 164 6.36 12.46 5.12
N THR A 165 5.09 12.50 4.69
CA THR A 165 4.20 11.33 4.68
C THR A 165 3.44 11.20 3.36
N SER A 166 2.94 10.00 3.08
CA SER A 166 2.13 9.75 1.88
C SER A 166 0.86 10.58 1.87
N THR A 167 0.23 10.71 3.04
CA THR A 167 -0.96 11.54 3.26
C THR A 167 -0.65 13.00 2.96
N GLY A 168 0.50 13.52 3.42
CA GLY A 168 0.95 14.87 3.09
C GLY A 168 1.17 15.09 1.59
N THR A 169 1.76 14.12 0.89
CA THR A 169 1.95 14.18 -0.56
C THR A 169 0.61 14.18 -1.30
N CYS A 170 -0.31 13.28 -0.95
CA CYS A 170 -1.65 13.20 -1.55
C CYS A 170 -2.50 14.45 -1.24
N ALA A 171 -2.37 15.01 -0.04
CA ALA A 171 -3.10 16.20 0.41
C ALA A 171 -2.83 17.45 -0.44
N SER A 172 -1.69 17.49 -1.15
CA SER A 172 -1.36 18.59 -2.08
C SER A 172 -2.43 18.79 -3.17
N CYS A 173 -3.14 17.72 -3.53
CA CYS A 173 -4.22 17.73 -4.54
C CYS A 173 -5.57 17.24 -4.00
N HIS A 174 -5.59 16.27 -3.07
CA HIS A 174 -6.81 15.61 -2.56
C HIS A 174 -7.34 16.22 -1.25
N SER A 175 -7.26 17.54 -1.08
CA SER A 175 -7.55 18.19 0.20
C SER A 175 -8.95 17.90 0.76
N SER A 176 -9.97 17.81 -0.11
CA SER A 176 -11.35 17.51 0.34
C SER A 176 -11.53 16.08 0.85
N HIS A 177 -10.73 15.13 0.37
CA HIS A 177 -10.80 13.76 0.85
C HIS A 177 -10.12 13.63 2.20
N ILE A 178 -9.01 14.34 2.42
CA ILE A 178 -8.32 14.41 3.72
C ILE A 178 -9.26 14.90 4.83
N GLU A 179 -10.03 15.97 4.58
CA GLU A 179 -11.02 16.48 5.55
C GLU A 179 -12.05 15.42 5.95
N LEU A 180 -12.40 14.49 5.04
CA LEU A 180 -13.30 13.37 5.36
C LEU A 180 -12.61 12.27 6.16
N MET A 181 -11.30 12.11 5.98
CA MET A 181 -10.51 11.07 6.62
C MET A 181 -10.07 11.43 8.03
N GLU A 182 -9.87 12.71 8.33
CA GLU A 182 -9.39 13.20 9.64
C GLU A 182 -10.27 12.75 10.83
N GLU A 183 -11.56 12.53 10.60
CA GLU A 183 -12.51 12.09 11.63
C GLU A 183 -12.73 10.58 11.66
N THR A 184 -12.13 9.83 10.73
CA THR A 184 -12.27 8.37 10.66
C THR A 184 -11.30 7.67 11.60
N GLU A 185 -11.65 6.45 12.00
CA GLU A 185 -10.77 5.63 12.86
C GLU A 185 -9.39 5.39 12.21
N HIS A 186 -9.31 5.19 10.90
CA HIS A 186 -8.02 5.05 10.22
C HIS A 186 -7.21 6.36 10.24
N GLY A 187 -7.86 7.49 9.98
CA GLY A 187 -7.20 8.80 9.98
C GLY A 187 -6.69 9.24 11.35
N VAL A 188 -7.42 8.96 12.44
CA VAL A 188 -6.98 9.32 13.81
C VAL A 188 -5.94 8.36 14.38
N ASN A 189 -5.75 7.18 13.80
CA ASN A 189 -4.76 6.18 14.21
C ASN A 189 -3.53 6.16 13.26
N ASP A 190 -3.28 7.26 12.56
CA ASP A 190 -2.10 7.47 11.69
C ASP A 190 -1.92 6.41 10.58
N VAL A 191 -3.03 5.84 10.06
CA VAL A 191 -2.96 4.96 8.89
C VAL A 191 -2.83 5.83 7.64
N GLU A 192 -1.75 5.63 6.90
CA GLU A 192 -1.36 6.46 5.78
C GLU A 192 -2.11 6.06 4.51
N CYS A 193 -2.35 7.01 3.60
CA CYS A 193 -3.07 6.71 2.34
C CYS A 193 -2.42 5.55 1.56
N ALA A 194 -1.09 5.53 1.49
CA ALA A 194 -0.33 4.51 0.78
C ALA A 194 -0.46 3.10 1.40
N ASP A 195 -0.83 2.97 2.68
CA ASP A 195 -0.96 1.67 3.33
C ASP A 195 -2.08 0.82 2.70
N CYS A 196 -3.11 1.48 2.17
CA CYS A 196 -4.23 0.83 1.49
C CYS A 196 -4.25 1.14 -0.02
N HIS A 197 -4.10 2.41 -0.41
CA HIS A 197 -4.22 2.81 -1.82
C HIS A 197 -3.01 2.45 -2.66
N MET A 198 -1.88 2.12 -2.04
CA MET A 198 -0.69 1.57 -2.71
C MET A 198 -0.39 0.16 -2.20
N TYR A 199 -1.44 -0.62 -1.94
CA TYR A 199 -1.32 -2.01 -1.54
C TYR A 199 -0.54 -2.81 -2.59
N ARG A 200 0.33 -3.71 -2.11
CA ARG A 200 1.18 -4.56 -2.94
C ARG A 200 0.86 -6.01 -2.63
N THR A 201 0.47 -6.75 -3.65
CA THR A 201 0.36 -8.19 -3.56
C THR A 201 1.75 -8.81 -3.40
N PRO A 202 1.88 -9.90 -2.60
CA PRO A 202 3.13 -10.63 -2.52
C PRO A 202 3.59 -11.11 -3.90
N VAL A 203 4.86 -10.89 -4.23
CA VAL A 203 5.45 -11.29 -5.50
C VAL A 203 5.45 -12.82 -5.66
N ASP A 204 5.05 -13.29 -6.84
CA ASP A 204 5.04 -14.71 -7.21
C ASP A 204 5.22 -14.88 -8.72
N PHE A 205 6.47 -14.87 -9.16
CA PHE A 205 6.80 -15.01 -10.58
C PHE A 205 6.43 -16.39 -11.15
N GLU A 206 6.32 -17.43 -10.33
CA GLU A 206 5.93 -18.78 -10.81
C GLU A 206 4.48 -18.80 -11.28
N ASN A 207 3.61 -18.08 -10.56
CA ASN A 207 2.20 -17.91 -10.90
C ASN A 207 1.90 -16.65 -11.73
N GLY A 208 2.95 -15.92 -12.14
CA GLY A 208 2.84 -14.75 -13.02
C GLY A 208 2.44 -13.46 -12.30
N ILE A 209 2.62 -13.38 -10.99
CA ILE A 209 2.42 -12.17 -10.18
C ILE A 209 3.73 -11.37 -10.17
N PRO A 210 3.79 -10.20 -10.84
CA PRO A 210 5.00 -9.36 -10.89
C PRO A 210 5.31 -8.70 -9.53
N ALA A 211 6.47 -8.06 -9.43
CA ALA A 211 6.86 -7.29 -8.24
C ALA A 211 6.17 -5.91 -8.24
N ASN A 212 4.85 -5.92 -8.10
CA ASN A 212 4.01 -4.73 -8.06
C ASN A 212 4.49 -3.73 -7.00
N THR A 213 4.39 -2.45 -7.34
CA THR A 213 4.87 -1.34 -6.50
C THR A 213 3.73 -0.50 -5.93
N GLY A 214 2.48 -0.79 -6.29
CA GLY A 214 1.29 -0.12 -5.76
C GLY A 214 0.99 1.22 -6.45
N HIS A 215 1.57 1.47 -7.63
CA HIS A 215 1.38 2.72 -8.36
C HIS A 215 0.17 2.70 -9.32
N GLU A 216 -0.67 1.66 -9.27
CA GLU A 216 -1.98 1.68 -9.91
C GLU A 216 -2.97 2.54 -9.11
N PHE A 217 -2.66 2.81 -7.84
CA PHE A 217 -3.48 3.57 -6.88
C PHE A 217 -4.92 3.06 -6.73
N SER A 218 -5.20 1.85 -7.23
CA SER A 218 -6.49 1.21 -7.20
C SER A 218 -6.55 0.23 -6.03
N MET A 219 -7.59 0.38 -5.21
CA MET A 219 -7.96 -0.66 -4.25
C MET A 219 -9.02 -1.56 -4.90
N ASN A 220 -8.64 -2.77 -5.29
CA ASN A 220 -9.63 -3.79 -5.61
C ASN A 220 -10.10 -4.45 -4.30
N VAL A 221 -11.42 -4.46 -4.07
CA VAL A 221 -12.03 -5.12 -2.89
C VAL A 221 -11.74 -6.63 -2.84
N ASP A 222 -11.42 -7.23 -3.98
CA ASP A 222 -11.04 -8.63 -4.07
C ASP A 222 -9.60 -8.88 -3.59
N GLU A 223 -8.73 -7.87 -3.63
CA GLU A 223 -7.30 -7.99 -3.30
C GLU A 223 -6.98 -7.41 -1.92
N LEU A 224 -7.74 -6.42 -1.47
CA LEU A 224 -7.52 -5.76 -0.21
C LEU A 224 -7.91 -6.68 0.95
N ASP A 225 -6.94 -7.18 1.71
CA ASP A 225 -7.19 -7.99 2.89
C ASP A 225 -7.03 -7.19 4.19
N CYS A 226 -8.16 -6.89 4.84
CA CYS A 226 -8.22 -6.20 6.12
C CYS A 226 -7.46 -6.95 7.23
N GLN A 227 -7.32 -8.29 7.13
CA GLN A 227 -6.65 -9.11 8.14
C GLN A 227 -5.13 -8.94 8.15
N THR A 228 -4.56 -8.28 7.14
CA THR A 228 -3.15 -7.86 7.14
C THR A 228 -2.82 -6.98 8.37
N CYS A 229 -3.80 -6.18 8.83
CA CYS A 229 -3.64 -5.30 9.99
C CYS A 229 -4.58 -5.66 11.15
N HIS A 230 -5.78 -6.18 10.85
CA HIS A 230 -6.80 -6.48 11.86
C HIS A 230 -6.85 -7.98 12.20
N ASP A 231 -6.53 -8.35 13.44
CA ASP A 231 -6.75 -9.70 13.96
C ASP A 231 -8.24 -9.94 14.25
N ARG A 232 -9.01 -10.17 13.18
CA ARG A 232 -10.46 -10.38 13.20
C ARG A 232 -10.81 -11.63 12.38
N PRO A 233 -10.77 -12.82 13.00
CA PRO A 233 -11.10 -14.05 12.30
C PRO A 233 -12.57 -14.04 11.88
N LEU A 234 -12.86 -14.51 10.67
CA LEU A 234 -14.22 -14.64 10.13
C LEU A 234 -14.64 -16.11 9.94
N ASP A 235 -14.11 -17.04 10.73
CA ASP A 235 -14.30 -18.51 10.60
C ASP A 235 -15.75 -19.03 10.57
N LYS A 236 -16.74 -18.18 10.86
CA LYS A 236 -18.17 -18.51 10.81
C LYS A 236 -18.96 -17.66 9.81
N HIS A 237 -18.32 -16.66 9.23
CA HIS A 237 -18.86 -15.75 8.22
C HIS A 237 -18.00 -15.71 6.94
N ASP A 238 -17.02 -16.60 6.82
CA ASP A 238 -16.17 -16.83 5.64
C ASP A 238 -16.98 -17.15 4.37
N ILE A 239 -18.17 -17.72 4.53
CA ILE A 239 -19.10 -17.95 3.41
C ILE A 239 -19.55 -16.64 2.72
N LEU A 240 -19.39 -15.49 3.37
CA LEU A 240 -19.72 -14.18 2.79
C LEU A 240 -18.69 -13.73 1.75
N GLY A 241 -17.50 -14.35 1.70
CA GLY A 241 -16.50 -14.13 0.68
C GLY A 241 -15.09 -14.13 1.25
N GLU A 242 -14.15 -13.57 0.49
CA GLU A 242 -12.73 -13.48 0.84
C GLU A 242 -12.31 -12.02 1.01
N ASN A 243 -11.20 -11.78 1.72
CA ASN A 243 -10.58 -10.46 1.89
C ASN A 243 -11.59 -9.38 2.34
N ALA A 244 -11.48 -8.16 1.83
CA ALA A 244 -12.38 -7.06 2.19
C ALA A 244 -13.84 -7.36 1.81
N PHE A 245 -14.13 -8.15 0.78
CA PHE A 245 -15.51 -8.45 0.39
C PHE A 245 -16.31 -9.10 1.52
N ALA A 246 -15.70 -10.00 2.29
CA ALA A 246 -16.33 -10.62 3.45
C ALA A 246 -16.71 -9.58 4.51
N CYS A 247 -15.77 -8.70 4.86
CA CYS A 247 -15.95 -7.64 5.85
C CYS A 247 -17.02 -6.62 5.41
N LEU A 248 -16.95 -6.19 4.14
CA LEU A 248 -17.84 -5.19 3.52
C LEU A 248 -19.26 -5.71 3.21
N SER A 249 -19.52 -6.99 3.51
CA SER A 249 -20.87 -7.55 3.55
C SER A 249 -21.64 -7.10 4.81
N CYS A 250 -20.92 -6.72 5.87
CA CYS A 250 -21.48 -6.21 7.11
C CYS A 250 -21.12 -4.73 7.33
N HIS A 251 -19.90 -4.34 6.98
CA HIS A 251 -19.41 -2.98 7.05
C HIS A 251 -19.68 -2.19 5.76
N GLY A 252 -19.81 -0.88 5.91
CA GLY A 252 -20.03 0.10 4.85
C GLY A 252 -18.73 0.46 4.15
N GLU A 253 -18.58 1.74 3.80
CA GLU A 253 -17.33 2.20 3.20
C GLU A 253 -16.13 1.96 4.13
N ILE A 254 -15.00 1.55 3.57
CA ILE A 254 -13.77 1.17 4.29
C ILE A 254 -13.22 2.26 5.23
N HIS A 255 -13.46 3.53 4.93
CA HIS A 255 -13.00 4.64 5.74
C HIS A 255 -13.83 4.79 7.03
N GLY A 256 -15.16 4.70 6.93
CA GLY A 256 -16.06 4.90 8.06
C GLY A 256 -16.41 3.62 8.82
N LEU A 257 -16.33 2.45 8.17
CA LEU A 257 -16.67 1.13 8.73
C LEU A 257 -18.03 1.04 9.48
N GLY A 258 -18.96 1.96 9.20
CA GLY A 258 -20.34 1.87 9.69
C GLY A 258 -21.02 0.56 9.25
N LEU A 259 -22.12 0.16 9.89
CA LEU A 259 -22.81 -1.07 9.50
C LEU A 259 -23.70 -0.82 8.28
N LYS A 260 -23.64 -1.73 7.30
CA LYS A 260 -24.34 -1.62 6.02
C LYS A 260 -25.40 -2.68 5.87
N LEU A 261 -26.64 -2.24 5.66
CA LEU A 261 -27.75 -3.13 5.31
C LEU A 261 -27.68 -3.58 3.85
N VAL A 262 -28.37 -4.67 3.51
CA VAL A 262 -28.45 -5.22 2.14
C VAL A 262 -29.05 -4.21 1.15
N ASN A 263 -29.87 -3.28 1.63
CA ASN A 263 -30.42 -2.19 0.80
C ASN A 263 -29.43 -1.03 0.56
N GLY A 264 -28.21 -1.11 1.09
CA GLY A 264 -27.16 -0.09 0.99
C GLY A 264 -27.19 1.00 2.07
N THR A 265 -28.16 0.98 2.99
CA THR A 265 -28.21 1.96 4.10
C THR A 265 -27.05 1.70 5.06
N VAL A 266 -26.26 2.74 5.35
CA VAL A 266 -25.18 2.70 6.35
C VAL A 266 -25.62 3.45 7.60
N TYR A 267 -25.28 2.90 8.77
CA TYR A 267 -25.63 3.48 10.06
C TYR A 267 -24.56 3.16 11.13
N GLU A 268 -24.68 3.78 12.30
CA GLU A 268 -23.71 3.66 13.39
C GLU A 268 -23.54 2.21 13.88
N PRO A 269 -22.33 1.78 14.27
CA PRO A 269 -22.07 0.40 14.69
C PRO A 269 -22.69 -0.06 16.02
N ASP A 270 -23.38 0.84 16.73
CA ASP A 270 -23.91 0.59 18.07
C ASP A 270 -25.20 -0.26 18.08
N ASP A 271 -25.94 -0.31 16.98
CA ASP A 271 -27.16 -1.14 16.84
C ASP A 271 -27.08 -2.19 15.72
N PRO A 272 -26.34 -3.30 15.90
CA PRO A 272 -26.21 -4.33 14.87
C PRO A 272 -27.48 -5.17 14.67
N VAL A 273 -28.55 -4.97 15.45
CA VAL A 273 -29.74 -5.84 15.43
C VAL A 273 -30.38 -5.85 14.03
N ALA A 274 -30.53 -4.67 13.41
CA ALA A 274 -31.09 -4.56 12.07
C ALA A 274 -30.25 -5.28 11.03
N LEU A 275 -28.92 -5.20 11.13
CA LEU A 275 -27.98 -5.90 10.25
C LEU A 275 -28.14 -7.43 10.38
N CYS A 276 -28.02 -7.95 11.60
CA CYS A 276 -28.05 -9.39 11.87
C CYS A 276 -29.39 -10.03 11.48
N ALA A 277 -30.51 -9.31 11.65
CA ALA A 277 -31.85 -9.81 11.33
C ALA A 277 -32.06 -10.16 9.85
N GLN A 278 -31.24 -9.61 8.95
CA GLN A 278 -31.31 -9.88 7.51
C GLN A 278 -30.94 -11.32 7.14
N CYS A 279 -30.05 -11.94 7.94
CA CYS A 279 -29.58 -13.31 7.73
C CYS A 279 -30.03 -14.25 8.86
N HIS A 280 -29.95 -13.80 10.12
CA HIS A 280 -30.29 -14.59 11.31
C HIS A 280 -31.74 -14.42 11.75
N ASN A 281 -32.68 -14.49 10.79
CA ASN A 281 -34.08 -14.15 11.01
C ASN A 281 -34.76 -14.98 12.11
N GLU A 282 -34.43 -16.27 12.22
CA GLU A 282 -34.95 -17.13 13.29
C GLU A 282 -34.49 -16.67 14.68
N ARG A 283 -33.22 -16.28 14.82
CA ARG A 283 -32.67 -15.79 16.10
C ARG A 283 -33.26 -14.44 16.44
N TYR A 284 -33.38 -13.54 15.46
CA TYR A 284 -34.06 -12.26 15.62
C TYR A 284 -35.52 -12.45 16.07
N THR A 285 -36.25 -13.38 15.46
CA THR A 285 -37.65 -13.69 15.84
C THR A 285 -37.72 -14.16 17.30
N ALA A 286 -36.82 -15.04 17.71
CA ALA A 286 -36.75 -15.52 19.08
C ALA A 286 -36.40 -14.38 20.07
N TRP A 287 -35.47 -13.50 19.70
CA TRP A 287 -35.07 -12.31 20.45
C TRP A 287 -36.21 -11.30 20.61
N ALA A 288 -36.92 -11.00 19.52
CA ALA A 288 -38.06 -10.09 19.52
C ALA A 288 -39.23 -10.62 20.39
N GLN A 289 -39.39 -11.94 20.44
CA GLN A 289 -40.38 -12.61 21.30
C GLN A 289 -39.91 -12.75 22.76
N GLY A 290 -38.69 -12.34 23.09
CA GLY A 290 -38.08 -12.51 24.42
C GLY A 290 -37.64 -13.95 24.71
N THR A 291 -37.74 -14.89 23.78
CA THR A 291 -37.26 -16.27 23.99
C THR A 291 -35.74 -16.43 23.82
N HIS A 292 -35.04 -15.36 23.45
CA HIS A 292 -33.59 -15.31 23.28
C HIS A 292 -33.03 -13.96 23.76
N GLY A 293 -31.86 -13.97 24.39
CA GLY A 293 -31.28 -12.83 25.13
C GLY A 293 -31.26 -13.07 26.64
N THR A 294 -31.03 -12.00 27.41
CA THR A 294 -30.99 -12.03 28.87
C THR A 294 -32.32 -11.57 29.49
N PRO A 295 -32.81 -12.24 30.55
CA PRO A 295 -33.96 -11.77 31.34
C PRO A 295 -33.73 -10.42 32.04
N GLU A 296 -32.48 -10.12 32.36
CA GLU A 296 -32.06 -8.91 33.07
C GLU A 296 -32.09 -7.68 32.18
N ASP A 297 -31.80 -7.85 30.89
CA ASP A 297 -31.86 -6.78 29.89
C ASP A 297 -32.66 -7.21 28.64
N PRO A 298 -33.97 -6.90 28.61
CA PRO A 298 -34.83 -7.15 27.47
C PRO A 298 -34.55 -6.29 26.25
N ASP A 299 -33.55 -5.40 26.26
CA ASP A 299 -33.15 -4.57 25.12
C ASP A 299 -31.71 -4.88 24.67
N ALA A 300 -31.01 -5.79 25.36
CA ALA A 300 -29.65 -6.22 25.00
C ALA A 300 -29.51 -6.56 23.51
N SER A 301 -28.47 -5.98 22.90
CA SER A 301 -28.04 -6.19 21.52
C SER A 301 -27.42 -7.57 21.33
N CYS A 302 -27.38 -8.04 20.07
CA CYS A 302 -26.75 -9.31 19.71
C CYS A 302 -25.27 -9.36 20.12
N THR A 303 -24.55 -8.23 19.98
CA THR A 303 -23.10 -8.15 20.19
C THR A 303 -22.67 -8.09 21.66
N GLU A 304 -23.61 -7.93 22.58
CA GLU A 304 -23.31 -7.98 24.02
C GLU A 304 -23.00 -9.40 24.50
N CYS A 305 -23.45 -10.41 23.74
CA CYS A 305 -23.23 -11.82 24.05
C CYS A 305 -22.46 -12.56 22.94
N HIS A 306 -22.59 -12.14 21.68
CA HIS A 306 -21.93 -12.75 20.53
C HIS A 306 -20.83 -11.84 19.99
N ASP A 307 -19.66 -12.39 19.68
CA ASP A 307 -18.72 -11.68 18.79
C ASP A 307 -19.23 -11.83 17.35
N PRO A 308 -19.51 -10.75 16.61
CA PRO A 308 -19.96 -10.86 15.22
C PRO A 308 -18.91 -11.50 14.30
N HIS A 309 -17.63 -11.50 14.67
CA HIS A 309 -16.55 -12.12 13.91
C HIS A 309 -16.39 -13.61 14.28
N ASP A 310 -16.60 -13.96 15.56
CA ASP A 310 -16.65 -15.34 16.04
C ASP A 310 -17.90 -15.60 16.92
N PRO A 311 -19.10 -15.80 16.33
CA PRO A 311 -20.37 -15.84 17.05
C PRO A 311 -20.58 -17.08 17.94
N VAL A 312 -19.54 -17.86 18.20
CA VAL A 312 -19.58 -19.06 19.03
C VAL A 312 -19.69 -18.69 20.51
N ILE A 313 -20.88 -18.91 21.07
CA ILE A 313 -21.04 -18.89 22.53
C ILE A 313 -20.85 -20.32 23.07
N SER A 314 -19.70 -20.58 23.68
CA SER A 314 -19.50 -21.82 24.44
C SER A 314 -20.08 -21.70 25.85
N GLY A 315 -21.02 -22.58 26.23
CA GLY A 315 -21.19 -22.96 27.64
C GLY A 315 -22.43 -22.49 28.42
N PHE A 316 -23.50 -21.98 27.80
CA PHE A 316 -24.74 -21.68 28.55
C PHE A 316 -25.83 -22.75 28.39
N SER A 317 -26.44 -23.13 29.51
CA SER A 317 -27.76 -23.77 29.53
C SER A 317 -28.82 -22.76 29.09
N THR A 318 -29.79 -23.17 28.29
CA THR A 318 -30.94 -22.35 27.87
C THR A 318 -31.52 -21.57 29.06
N LEU A 319 -31.40 -20.24 29.04
CA LEU A 319 -31.97 -19.35 30.05
C LEU A 319 -33.51 -19.38 29.98
N PRO A 320 -34.21 -19.08 31.09
CA PRO A 320 -35.67 -18.93 31.07
C PRO A 320 -36.11 -17.80 30.11
N PRO A 321 -37.31 -17.87 29.52
CA PRO A 321 -37.78 -16.89 28.54
C PRO A 321 -37.91 -15.48 29.16
N VAL A 322 -37.36 -14.50 28.46
CA VAL A 322 -37.47 -13.05 28.69
C VAL A 322 -38.88 -12.60 28.30
N PRO A 323 -39.46 -11.57 28.96
CA PRO A 323 -40.72 -10.97 28.53
C PRO A 323 -40.68 -10.50 27.06
N THR A 324 -41.82 -10.57 26.38
CA THR A 324 -41.98 -10.13 24.98
C THR A 324 -41.65 -8.64 24.81
N ARG A 325 -40.81 -8.29 23.84
CA ARG A 325 -40.35 -6.90 23.58
C ARG A 325 -41.40 -6.06 22.84
N THR A 326 -41.33 -4.74 23.00
CA THR A 326 -42.14 -3.81 22.19
C THR A 326 -41.41 -3.58 20.86
N PRO A 327 -42.03 -3.77 19.68
CA PRO A 327 -41.33 -3.60 18.41
C PRO A 327 -40.77 -2.19 18.26
N ALA A 328 -39.57 -2.06 17.69
CA ALA A 328 -39.09 -0.77 17.21
C ALA A 328 -40.15 -0.15 16.30
N GLY A 329 -40.54 1.09 16.58
CA GLY A 329 -41.58 1.79 15.84
C GLY A 329 -41.17 1.94 14.39
N GLY A 330 -41.60 1.02 13.52
CA GLY A 330 -41.59 1.26 12.08
C GLY A 330 -42.40 2.53 11.79
N PRO A 331 -42.13 3.25 10.68
CA PRO A 331 -42.87 4.45 10.34
C PRO A 331 -44.36 4.14 10.38
N SER A 332 -45.05 4.66 11.39
CA SER A 332 -46.47 4.47 11.57
C SER A 332 -47.15 5.23 10.44
N ILE A 333 -47.48 4.54 9.35
CA ILE A 333 -48.34 5.09 8.31
C ILE A 333 -49.74 5.14 8.92
N PHE A 334 -50.02 6.22 9.65
CA PHE A 334 -51.37 6.58 10.02
C PHE A 334 -52.10 7.04 8.75
N LEU A 335 -52.55 6.08 7.95
CA LEU A 335 -53.58 6.30 6.96
C LEU A 335 -54.86 6.66 7.73
N SER A 336 -55.05 7.95 7.97
CA SER A 336 -56.29 8.43 8.56
C SER A 336 -57.46 7.91 7.72
N THR A 337 -58.54 7.51 8.38
CA THR A 337 -59.79 7.11 7.70
C THR A 337 -60.26 8.17 6.69
N ALA A 338 -59.95 9.44 6.93
CA ALA A 338 -60.19 10.52 5.99
C ALA A 338 -59.41 10.38 4.67
N PHE A 339 -58.15 9.94 4.70
CA PHE A 339 -57.36 9.73 3.49
C PHE A 339 -57.91 8.60 2.62
N VAL A 340 -58.29 7.48 3.23
CA VAL A 340 -58.91 6.35 2.52
C VAL A 340 -60.22 6.78 1.86
N VAL A 341 -61.06 7.51 2.59
CA VAL A 341 -62.33 8.05 2.06
C VAL A 341 -62.10 9.04 0.91
N ILE A 342 -61.08 9.91 0.98
CA ILE A 342 -60.77 10.84 -0.11
C ILE A 342 -60.33 10.09 -1.38
N VAL A 343 -59.48 9.07 -1.25
CA VAL A 343 -59.04 8.26 -2.39
C VAL A 343 -60.23 7.52 -3.03
N GLU A 344 -61.13 6.96 -2.22
CA GLU A 344 -62.34 6.31 -2.72
C GLU A 344 -63.28 7.29 -3.43
N LEU A 345 -63.50 8.48 -2.86
CA LEU A 345 -64.33 9.52 -3.48
C LEU A 345 -63.74 10.03 -4.80
N LEU A 346 -62.43 10.20 -4.88
CA LEU A 346 -61.73 10.59 -6.11
C LEU A 346 -61.81 9.49 -7.16
N GLY A 347 -61.65 8.22 -6.76
CA GLY A 347 -61.85 7.06 -7.63
C GLY A 347 -63.27 7.01 -8.20
N PHE A 348 -64.28 7.21 -7.35
CA PHE A 348 -65.68 7.26 -7.76
C PHE A 348 -65.97 8.44 -8.71
N ALA A 349 -65.40 9.62 -8.42
CA ALA A 349 -65.53 10.79 -9.28
C ALA A 349 -64.92 10.55 -10.68
N ILE A 350 -63.75 9.91 -10.76
CA ILE A 350 -63.12 9.55 -12.04
C ILE A 350 -63.97 8.54 -12.82
N ILE A 351 -64.55 7.55 -12.14
CA ILE A 351 -65.46 6.57 -12.77
C ILE A 351 -66.70 7.28 -13.31
N ILE A 352 -67.32 8.18 -12.54
CA ILE A 352 -68.49 8.96 -12.96
C ILE A 352 -68.13 9.84 -14.17
N LEU A 353 -66.99 10.53 -14.14
CA LEU A 353 -66.54 11.39 -15.24
C LEU A 353 -66.21 10.59 -16.51
N ARG A 354 -65.67 9.38 -16.38
CA ARG A 354 -65.45 8.47 -17.52
C ARG A 354 -66.77 7.93 -18.08
N TRP A 355 -67.73 7.58 -17.22
CA TRP A 355 -69.04 7.11 -17.63
C TRP A 355 -69.82 8.20 -18.39
N ARG A 356 -69.75 9.45 -17.91
CA ARG A 356 -70.36 10.62 -18.58
C ARG A 356 -69.76 11.02 -19.92
N LYS A 357 -68.53 10.57 -20.23
CA LYS A 357 -67.89 10.79 -21.54
C LYS A 357 -68.23 9.70 -22.56
N ASN A 358 -68.77 8.56 -22.12
CA ASN A 358 -69.07 7.39 -22.95
C ASN A 358 -70.58 7.17 -23.17
N VAL A 359 -71.42 8.12 -22.71
CA VAL A 359 -72.85 8.26 -23.02
C VAL A 359 -73.02 9.59 -23.73
#